data_AF-A0A7S2LVC1-F1
#
_entry.id   AF-A0A7S2LVC1-F1
#
_cell.length_a   1.000
_cell.length_b   1.000
_cell.length_c   1.000
_cell.angle_alpha   90.00
_cell.angle_beta   90.00
_cell.angle_gamma   90.00
#
_symmetry.space_group_name_H-M   'P 1'
#
loop_
_entity.id
_entity.type
_entity.pdbx_description
1 polymer ?
#
loop_
_entity_poly.entity_id
_entity_poly.type
_entity_poly.pdbx_seq_one_letter_code
_entity_poly.pdbx_strand_id
1 'polypeptide(L)'
;DRVMGVLRFGAYADCVNVPAHQVRRIPPEWSFEQGAAFLVQSLTVFYALRELGAVRKGNAVLVHSAAGGCGLQAIEICQRLGVQVVGTVGSASKVKVILERFPSLRAEQIVVRGRDFESQLRAALSAVGSPDGFSVVLDAVLGDFFRPGYACLRPGGRYIVYGAASMTPQQDRLGPIGWLKLGWKWLRRPWLDVLQLPGENKSVMGFNLIHCFNDAPLLSALLEELQ
;
A
#
# COMPACT_ATOMS: atom_id res chain seq x y z
N ASP A 1 18.17 -18.12 19.34
CA ASP A 1 17.34 -18.07 18.12
C ASP A 1 17.59 -16.79 17.34
N ARG A 2 17.57 -16.86 16.00
CA ARG A 2 17.53 -15.65 15.14
C ARG A 2 16.07 -15.23 15.01
N VAL A 3 15.74 -14.02 15.44
CA VAL A 3 14.35 -13.56 15.54
C VAL A 3 14.14 -12.17 14.97
N MET A 4 12.94 -11.94 14.47
CA MET A 4 12.40 -10.64 14.07
C MET A 4 11.17 -10.34 14.92
N GLY A 5 11.02 -9.10 15.33
CA GLY A 5 9.91 -8.67 16.19
C GLY A 5 9.28 -7.39 15.67
N VAL A 6 7.99 -7.22 15.97
CA VAL A 6 7.23 -6.00 15.65
C VAL A 6 6.84 -5.31 16.94
N LEU A 7 7.12 -4.01 17.04
CA LEU A 7 6.86 -3.21 18.24
C LEU A 7 6.18 -1.90 17.85
N ARG A 8 5.36 -1.38 18.77
CA ARG A 8 4.74 -0.07 18.60
C ARG A 8 5.78 1.05 18.60
N PHE A 9 6.71 1.00 19.58
CA PHE A 9 7.80 1.97 19.77
C PHE A 9 9.02 1.28 20.41
N GLY A 10 10.17 1.96 20.42
CA GLY A 10 11.37 1.52 21.17
C GLY A 10 12.31 0.57 20.43
N ALA A 11 12.06 0.28 19.16
CA ALA A 11 12.88 -0.63 18.35
C ALA A 11 14.24 -0.05 17.94
N TYR A 12 14.45 1.28 18.04
CA TYR A 12 15.75 1.92 17.80
C TYR A 12 16.56 1.93 19.09
N ALA A 13 17.00 0.75 19.51
CA ALA A 13 17.77 0.50 20.72
C ALA A 13 18.65 -0.74 20.53
N ASP A 14 19.75 -0.84 21.26
CA ASP A 14 20.63 -2.02 21.21
C ASP A 14 19.95 -3.27 21.81
N CYS A 15 19.02 -3.07 22.76
CA CYS A 15 18.26 -4.11 23.43
C CYS A 15 16.82 -3.64 23.69
N VAL A 16 15.85 -4.54 23.55
CA VAL A 16 14.43 -4.25 23.83
C VAL A 16 13.73 -5.49 24.37
N ASN A 17 12.81 -5.30 25.32
CA ASN A 17 11.94 -6.36 25.83
C ASN A 17 10.64 -6.39 25.02
N VAL A 18 10.29 -7.56 24.46
CA VAL A 18 9.16 -7.72 23.53
C VAL A 18 8.29 -8.89 23.98
N PRO A 19 6.95 -8.77 23.97
CA PRO A 19 6.07 -9.90 24.18
C PRO A 19 6.36 -11.04 23.18
N ALA A 20 6.44 -12.28 23.67
CA ALA A 20 6.81 -13.42 22.83
C ALA A 20 5.90 -13.60 21.60
N HIS A 21 4.60 -13.28 21.71
CA HIS A 21 3.64 -13.38 20.61
C HIS A 21 3.91 -12.38 19.46
N GLN A 22 4.70 -11.33 19.69
CA GLN A 22 5.10 -10.34 18.69
C GLN A 22 6.43 -10.69 17.98
N VAL A 23 7.01 -11.84 18.29
CA VAL A 23 8.30 -12.29 17.78
C VAL A 23 8.10 -13.49 16.85
N ARG A 24 8.87 -13.55 15.77
CA ARG A 24 8.92 -14.68 14.83
C ARG A 24 10.37 -15.07 14.58
N ARG A 25 10.61 -16.35 14.30
CA ARG A 25 11.92 -16.82 13.87
C ARG A 25 12.23 -16.25 12.49
N ILE A 26 13.46 -15.79 12.30
CA ILE A 26 13.97 -15.43 10.98
C ILE A 26 14.24 -16.75 10.23
N PRO A 27 13.73 -16.92 8.99
CA PRO A 27 14.06 -18.08 8.17
C PRO A 27 15.58 -18.28 8.04
N PRO A 28 16.10 -19.52 8.06
CA PRO A 28 17.55 -19.78 8.01
C PRO A 28 18.27 -19.06 6.86
N GLU A 29 17.61 -18.95 5.71
CA GLU A 29 18.09 -18.36 4.48
C GLU A 29 17.99 -16.83 4.42
N TRP A 30 17.34 -16.20 5.41
CA TRP A 30 17.24 -14.74 5.48
C TRP A 30 18.38 -14.15 6.27
N SER A 31 18.80 -12.94 5.93
CA SER A 31 19.67 -12.08 6.74
C SER A 31 18.88 -11.35 7.84
N PHE A 32 19.56 -10.69 8.77
CA PHE A 32 18.88 -9.85 9.78
C PHE A 32 18.20 -8.63 9.14
N GLU A 33 18.79 -8.06 8.11
CA GLU A 33 18.24 -6.94 7.35
C GLU A 33 16.93 -7.33 6.66
N GLN A 34 16.85 -8.54 6.09
CA GLN A 34 15.61 -9.06 5.51
C GLN A 34 14.53 -9.26 6.59
N GLY A 35 14.89 -9.83 7.74
CA GLY A 35 13.98 -9.96 8.88
C GLY A 35 13.46 -8.61 9.39
N ALA A 36 14.35 -7.62 9.53
CA ALA A 36 14.00 -6.27 9.99
C ALA A 36 13.08 -5.51 9.01
N ALA A 37 13.22 -5.74 7.70
CA ALA A 37 12.42 -5.07 6.68
C ALA A 37 11.02 -5.68 6.47
N PHE A 38 10.78 -6.90 6.95
CA PHE A 38 9.62 -7.70 6.54
C PHE A 38 8.32 -7.34 7.27
N LEU A 39 8.32 -7.38 8.61
CA LEU A 39 7.08 -7.47 9.39
C LEU A 39 6.12 -6.30 9.19
N VAL A 40 6.57 -5.06 9.42
CA VAL A 40 5.69 -3.88 9.35
C VAL A 40 5.09 -3.71 7.96
N GLN A 41 5.90 -3.89 6.92
CA GLN A 41 5.46 -3.70 5.53
C GLN A 41 4.44 -4.76 5.15
N SER A 42 4.73 -6.03 5.47
CA SER A 42 3.91 -7.17 5.10
C SER A 42 2.61 -7.22 5.89
N LEU A 43 2.63 -6.99 7.21
CA LEU A 43 1.42 -6.90 8.04
C LEU A 43 0.48 -5.79 7.56
N THR A 44 1.06 -4.62 7.21
CA THR A 44 0.29 -3.49 6.71
C THR A 44 -0.54 -3.89 5.48
N VAL A 45 0.11 -4.48 4.48
CA VAL A 45 -0.60 -4.82 3.24
C VAL A 45 -1.42 -6.08 3.34
N PHE A 46 -1.03 -7.04 4.19
CA PHE A 46 -1.81 -8.25 4.45
C PHE A 46 -3.15 -7.89 5.09
N TYR A 47 -3.13 -7.09 6.16
CA TYR A 47 -4.35 -6.56 6.78
C TYR A 47 -5.20 -5.74 5.80
N ALA A 48 -4.56 -4.87 5.00
CA ALA A 48 -5.27 -4.07 4.01
C ALA A 48 -5.95 -4.92 2.92
N LEU A 49 -5.27 -5.93 2.37
CA LEU A 49 -5.83 -6.76 1.29
C LEU A 49 -6.89 -7.72 1.81
N ARG A 50 -6.66 -8.33 2.97
CA ARG A 50 -7.51 -9.38 3.52
C ARG A 50 -8.68 -8.80 4.31
N GLU A 51 -8.42 -8.07 5.39
CA GLU A 51 -9.46 -7.64 6.33
C GLU A 51 -10.28 -6.48 5.77
N LEU A 52 -9.61 -5.45 5.26
CA LEU A 52 -10.28 -4.26 4.71
C LEU A 52 -10.74 -4.49 3.26
N GLY A 53 -9.83 -5.01 2.44
CA GLY A 53 -10.01 -5.21 1.01
C GLY A 53 -10.88 -6.40 0.65
N ALA A 54 -11.01 -7.40 1.55
CA ALA A 54 -11.60 -8.72 1.32
C ALA A 54 -11.38 -9.20 -0.12
N VAL A 55 -10.12 -9.14 -0.56
CA VAL A 55 -9.69 -9.43 -1.92
C VAL A 55 -9.97 -10.89 -2.23
N ARG A 56 -10.55 -11.15 -3.41
CA ARG A 56 -10.88 -12.48 -3.91
C ARG A 56 -10.31 -12.69 -5.30
N LYS A 57 -10.15 -13.96 -5.70
CA LYS A 57 -9.79 -14.33 -7.08
C LYS A 57 -10.67 -13.58 -8.09
N GLY A 58 -10.05 -13.07 -9.15
CA GLY A 58 -10.72 -12.27 -10.18
C GLY A 58 -10.85 -10.78 -9.84
N ASN A 59 -10.41 -10.32 -8.67
CA ASN A 59 -10.30 -8.90 -8.38
C ASN A 59 -9.10 -8.27 -9.08
N ALA A 60 -9.19 -6.97 -9.34
CA ALA A 60 -8.07 -6.12 -9.70
C ALA A 60 -7.70 -5.19 -8.54
N VAL A 61 -6.40 -5.09 -8.26
CA VAL A 61 -5.83 -4.30 -7.16
C VAL A 61 -4.87 -3.25 -7.73
N LEU A 62 -5.06 -1.99 -7.35
CA LEU A 62 -4.11 -0.92 -7.61
C LEU A 62 -3.16 -0.77 -6.42
N VAL A 63 -1.85 -0.80 -6.66
CA VAL A 63 -0.81 -0.61 -5.62
C VAL A 63 -0.05 0.68 -5.91
N HIS A 64 -0.31 1.73 -5.13
CA HIS A 64 0.51 2.93 -5.19
C HIS A 64 1.89 2.72 -4.56
N SER A 65 2.89 3.41 -5.11
CA SER A 65 4.29 3.28 -4.68
C SER A 65 4.76 1.82 -4.70
N ALA A 66 4.49 1.13 -5.81
CA ALA A 66 4.73 -0.29 -6.02
C ALA A 66 6.20 -0.72 -5.82
N ALA A 67 7.15 0.17 -6.06
CA ALA A 67 8.58 -0.07 -5.83
C ALA A 67 9.04 0.29 -4.39
N GLY A 68 8.13 0.64 -3.49
CA GLY A 68 8.40 0.87 -2.08
C GLY A 68 8.17 -0.38 -1.24
N GLY A 69 8.54 -0.34 0.03
CA GLY A 69 8.49 -1.52 0.92
C GLY A 69 7.13 -2.23 0.95
N CYS A 70 6.07 -1.53 1.36
CA CYS A 70 4.70 -2.07 1.33
C CYS A 70 4.27 -2.47 -0.09
N GLY A 71 4.64 -1.68 -1.11
CA GLY A 71 4.26 -1.95 -2.50
C GLY A 71 4.78 -3.30 -3.02
N LEU A 72 6.04 -3.63 -2.70
CA LEU A 72 6.65 -4.91 -3.06
C LEU A 72 5.92 -6.08 -2.38
N GLN A 73 5.63 -5.95 -1.08
CA GLN A 73 4.89 -6.98 -0.34
C GLN A 73 3.45 -7.13 -0.85
N ALA A 74 2.79 -6.03 -1.22
CA ALA A 74 1.43 -6.06 -1.75
C ALA A 74 1.37 -6.82 -3.07
N ILE A 75 2.34 -6.59 -3.98
CA ILE A 75 2.42 -7.32 -5.25
C ILE A 75 2.63 -8.81 -5.00
N GLU A 76 3.59 -9.17 -4.15
CA GLU A 76 3.86 -10.57 -3.78
C GLU A 76 2.59 -11.27 -3.28
N ILE A 77 1.87 -10.66 -2.34
CA ILE A 77 0.61 -11.21 -1.80
C ILE A 77 -0.46 -11.29 -2.89
N CYS A 78 -0.61 -10.26 -3.73
CA CYS A 78 -1.58 -10.29 -4.83
C CYS A 78 -1.32 -11.44 -5.82
N GLN A 79 -0.05 -11.71 -6.14
CA GLN A 79 0.33 -12.82 -7.02
C GLN A 79 -0.01 -14.17 -6.39
N ARG A 80 0.28 -14.35 -5.09
CA ARG A 80 -0.09 -15.56 -4.34
C ARG A 80 -1.60 -15.78 -4.27
N LEU A 81 -2.38 -14.70 -4.16
CA LEU A 81 -3.85 -14.74 -4.20
C LEU A 81 -4.42 -14.96 -5.61
N GLY A 82 -3.59 -14.89 -6.65
CA GLY A 82 -4.01 -15.04 -8.04
C GLY A 82 -4.94 -13.91 -8.51
N VAL A 83 -4.74 -12.70 -8.02
CA VAL A 83 -5.50 -11.50 -8.41
C VAL A 83 -4.70 -10.63 -9.38
N GLN A 84 -5.41 -9.80 -10.14
CA GLN A 84 -4.77 -8.87 -11.06
C GLN A 84 -4.20 -7.69 -10.29
N VAL A 85 -2.98 -7.29 -10.62
CA VAL A 85 -2.31 -6.16 -9.98
C VAL A 85 -1.87 -5.12 -11.01
N VAL A 86 -2.14 -3.86 -10.70
CA VAL A 86 -1.59 -2.69 -11.39
C VAL A 86 -0.76 -1.93 -10.36
N GLY A 87 0.50 -1.68 -10.66
CA GLY A 87 1.42 -0.95 -9.78
C GLY A 87 1.61 0.48 -10.27
N THR A 88 1.89 1.42 -9.36
CA THR A 88 2.29 2.78 -9.76
C THR A 88 3.61 3.21 -9.15
N VAL A 89 4.42 3.90 -9.94
CA VAL A 89 5.76 4.36 -9.56
C VAL A 89 5.90 5.87 -9.75
N GLY A 90 6.93 6.45 -9.13
CA GLY A 90 7.24 7.89 -9.27
C GLY A 90 8.15 8.23 -10.45
N SER A 91 8.79 7.24 -11.08
CA SER A 91 9.73 7.45 -12.17
C SER A 91 9.82 6.21 -13.06
N ALA A 92 10.11 6.40 -14.35
CA ALA A 92 10.27 5.32 -15.32
C ALA A 92 11.40 4.35 -14.93
N SER A 93 12.47 4.82 -14.30
CA SER A 93 13.58 4.00 -13.81
C SER A 93 13.15 2.89 -12.83
N LYS A 94 12.05 3.08 -12.11
CA LYS A 94 11.52 2.10 -11.14
C LYS A 94 10.68 1.01 -11.80
N VAL A 95 10.27 1.17 -13.05
CA VAL A 95 9.51 0.15 -13.78
C VAL A 95 10.37 -1.10 -13.94
N LYS A 96 11.62 -0.94 -14.37
CA LYS A 96 12.56 -2.05 -14.57
C LYS A 96 12.76 -2.86 -13.28
N VAL A 97 12.92 -2.17 -12.15
CA VAL A 97 13.09 -2.81 -10.83
C VAL A 97 11.91 -3.71 -10.48
N ILE A 98 10.67 -3.28 -10.77
CA ILE A 98 9.48 -4.09 -10.50
C ILE A 98 9.43 -5.31 -11.42
N LEU A 99 9.68 -5.13 -12.73
CA LEU A 99 9.63 -6.22 -13.70
C LEU A 99 10.74 -7.26 -13.47
N GLU A 100 11.94 -6.82 -13.06
CA GLU A 100 13.03 -7.71 -12.66
C GLU A 100 12.67 -8.52 -11.40
N ARG A 101 11.97 -7.89 -10.43
CA ARG A 101 11.56 -8.55 -9.19
C ARG A 101 10.36 -9.48 -9.38
N PHE A 102 9.44 -9.13 -10.28
CA PHE A 102 8.18 -9.83 -10.52
C PHE A 102 8.01 -10.14 -12.02
N PRO A 103 8.66 -11.19 -12.54
CA PRO A 103 8.66 -11.52 -13.98
C PRO A 103 7.28 -11.84 -14.57
N SER A 104 6.30 -12.15 -13.72
CA SER A 104 4.91 -12.38 -14.10
C SER A 104 4.15 -11.09 -14.43
N LEU A 105 4.67 -9.92 -14.05
CA LEU A 105 4.09 -8.63 -14.40
C LEU A 105 4.60 -8.17 -15.77
N ARG A 106 3.72 -7.48 -16.50
CA ARG A 106 4.06 -6.83 -17.77
C ARG A 106 4.19 -5.32 -17.59
N ALA A 107 4.89 -4.67 -18.52
CA ALA A 107 5.14 -3.24 -18.46
C ALA A 107 3.86 -2.41 -18.41
N GLU A 108 2.80 -2.85 -19.09
CA GLU A 108 1.50 -2.19 -19.15
C GLU A 108 0.77 -2.19 -17.80
N GLN A 109 1.19 -3.03 -16.85
CA GLN A 109 0.66 -3.07 -15.49
C GLN A 109 1.32 -2.04 -14.57
N ILE A 110 2.40 -1.39 -15.01
CA ILE A 110 3.16 -0.45 -14.17
C ILE A 110 3.01 0.96 -14.71
N VAL A 111 2.19 1.76 -14.03
CA VAL A 111 1.90 3.14 -14.42
C VAL A 111 2.88 4.12 -13.76
N VAL A 112 3.48 4.99 -14.56
CA VAL A 112 4.32 6.08 -14.06
C VAL A 112 3.43 7.28 -13.79
N ARG A 113 3.41 7.75 -12.54
CA ARG A 113 2.59 8.89 -12.11
C ARG A 113 2.94 10.17 -12.89
N GLY A 114 1.93 10.81 -13.47
CA GLY A 114 2.08 11.98 -14.35
C GLY A 114 0.76 12.67 -14.70
N ARG A 115 0.72 13.44 -15.80
CA ARG A 115 -0.46 14.22 -16.23
C ARG A 115 -1.62 13.32 -16.71
N ASP A 116 -1.34 12.23 -17.41
CA ASP A 116 -2.34 11.33 -18.00
C ASP A 116 -2.62 10.12 -17.12
N PHE A 117 -2.59 10.31 -15.81
CA PHE A 117 -2.58 9.20 -14.86
C PHE A 117 -3.86 8.36 -14.89
N GLU A 118 -5.04 8.99 -14.97
CA GLU A 118 -6.31 8.25 -15.00
C GLU A 118 -6.46 7.41 -16.28
N SER A 119 -6.12 7.97 -17.45
CA SER A 119 -6.22 7.23 -18.71
C SER A 119 -5.24 6.06 -18.75
N GLN A 120 -4.03 6.23 -18.19
CA GLN A 120 -3.07 5.14 -18.05
C GLN A 120 -3.57 4.04 -17.09
N LEU A 121 -4.23 4.40 -15.98
CA LEU A 121 -4.85 3.41 -15.09
C LEU A 121 -5.94 2.61 -15.81
N ARG A 122 -6.79 3.27 -16.60
CA ARG A 122 -7.84 2.60 -17.39
C ARG A 122 -7.25 1.68 -18.46
N ALA A 123 -6.17 2.11 -19.13
CA ALA A 123 -5.46 1.26 -20.08
C ALA A 123 -4.85 0.02 -19.39
N ALA A 124 -4.25 0.20 -18.22
CA ALA A 124 -3.70 -0.90 -17.42
C ALA A 124 -4.80 -1.89 -16.95
N LEU A 125 -5.95 -1.37 -16.51
CA LEU A 125 -7.13 -2.18 -16.15
C LEU A 125 -7.63 -3.03 -17.32
N SER A 126 -7.74 -2.44 -18.51
CA SER A 126 -8.09 -3.17 -19.72
C SER A 126 -7.05 -4.24 -20.06
N ALA A 127 -5.76 -3.93 -19.92
CA ALA A 127 -4.67 -4.88 -20.21
C ALA A 127 -4.68 -6.10 -19.28
N VAL A 128 -5.15 -5.96 -18.04
CA VAL A 128 -5.31 -7.07 -17.07
C VAL A 128 -6.69 -7.72 -17.12
N GLY A 129 -7.54 -7.36 -18.09
CA GLY A 129 -8.87 -7.96 -18.26
C GLY A 129 -9.86 -7.56 -17.16
N SER A 130 -9.73 -6.36 -16.61
CA SER A 130 -10.64 -5.82 -15.57
C SER A 130 -11.15 -4.42 -15.93
N PRO A 131 -11.81 -4.23 -17.10
CA PRO A 131 -12.23 -2.91 -17.58
C PRO A 131 -13.22 -2.20 -16.65
N ASP A 132 -13.94 -2.95 -15.81
CA ASP A 132 -14.94 -2.42 -14.88
C ASP A 132 -14.34 -1.67 -13.68
N GLY A 133 -13.03 -1.78 -13.46
CA GLY A 133 -12.31 -1.02 -12.44
C GLY A 133 -11.68 -1.86 -11.32
N PHE A 134 -10.95 -1.17 -10.45
CA PHE A 134 -10.28 -1.77 -9.30
C PHE A 134 -11.29 -2.18 -8.24
N SER A 135 -11.11 -3.38 -7.68
CA SER A 135 -11.82 -3.82 -6.47
C SER A 135 -11.22 -3.18 -5.23
N VAL A 136 -9.90 -3.04 -5.20
CA VAL A 136 -9.15 -2.45 -4.10
C VAL A 136 -8.09 -1.50 -4.64
N VAL A 137 -7.95 -0.33 -4.02
CA VAL A 137 -6.82 0.56 -4.21
C VAL A 137 -6.05 0.67 -2.89
N LEU A 138 -4.76 0.40 -2.93
CA LEU A 138 -3.83 0.58 -1.82
C LEU A 138 -3.06 1.88 -2.01
N ASP A 139 -3.29 2.86 -1.13
CA ASP A 139 -2.70 4.19 -1.24
C ASP A 139 -1.88 4.60 0.00
N ALA A 140 -0.57 4.73 -0.22
CA ALA A 140 0.39 5.30 0.73
C ALA A 140 0.79 6.75 0.39
N VAL A 141 0.32 7.26 -0.75
CA VAL A 141 0.79 8.49 -1.37
C VAL A 141 -0.19 9.62 -1.13
N LEU A 142 -1.47 9.41 -1.47
CA LEU A 142 -2.52 10.44 -1.57
C LEU A 142 -2.16 11.58 -2.55
N GLY A 143 -2.83 12.73 -2.40
CA GLY A 143 -2.65 13.93 -3.22
C GLY A 143 -3.39 13.83 -4.53
N ASP A 144 -2.73 14.27 -5.61
CA ASP A 144 -3.33 14.38 -6.95
C ASP A 144 -3.72 13.02 -7.55
N PHE A 145 -3.20 11.92 -7.00
CA PHE A 145 -3.46 10.56 -7.49
C PHE A 145 -4.72 9.92 -6.90
N PHE A 146 -5.27 10.52 -5.83
CA PHE A 146 -6.47 9.99 -5.16
C PHE A 146 -7.70 10.00 -6.08
N ARG A 147 -8.01 11.13 -6.72
CA ARG A 147 -9.20 11.25 -7.58
C ARG A 147 -9.16 10.26 -8.76
N PRO A 148 -8.06 10.17 -9.53
CA PRO A 148 -7.94 9.16 -10.59
C PRO A 148 -8.10 7.72 -10.10
N GLY A 149 -7.46 7.36 -8.98
CA GLY A 149 -7.57 6.01 -8.41
C GLY A 149 -9.00 5.70 -7.95
N TYR A 150 -9.66 6.65 -7.30
CA TYR A 150 -11.04 6.54 -6.83
C TYR A 150 -12.05 6.48 -7.99
N ALA A 151 -11.83 7.27 -9.04
CA ALA A 151 -12.63 7.22 -10.27
C ALA A 151 -12.55 5.86 -10.96
N CYS A 152 -11.38 5.19 -10.88
CA CYS A 152 -11.14 3.86 -11.43
C CYS A 152 -11.61 2.71 -10.52
N LEU A 153 -12.23 2.97 -9.38
CA LEU A 153 -12.89 1.92 -8.61
C LEU A 153 -14.15 1.41 -9.33
N ARG A 154 -14.36 0.09 -9.28
CA ARG A 154 -15.64 -0.52 -9.66
C ARG A 154 -16.70 -0.30 -8.56
N PRO A 155 -18.00 -0.48 -8.85
CA PRO A 155 -19.02 -0.57 -7.81
C PRO A 155 -18.71 -1.68 -6.78
N GLY A 156 -18.83 -1.36 -5.50
CA GLY A 156 -18.38 -2.16 -4.36
C GLY A 156 -16.88 -2.06 -4.07
N GLY A 157 -16.15 -1.20 -4.78
CA GLY A 157 -14.72 -1.00 -4.64
C GLY A 157 -14.32 -0.26 -3.36
N ARG A 158 -13.08 -0.50 -2.91
CA ARG A 158 -12.56 0.00 -1.62
C ARG A 158 -11.24 0.71 -1.83
N TYR A 159 -11.20 1.98 -1.45
CA TYR A 159 -9.99 2.78 -1.44
C TYR A 159 -9.37 2.75 -0.04
N ILE A 160 -8.22 2.11 0.13
CA ILE A 160 -7.58 1.91 1.44
C ILE A 160 -6.35 2.82 1.54
N VAL A 161 -6.48 3.82 2.41
CA VAL A 161 -5.44 4.80 2.70
C VAL A 161 -4.69 4.38 3.95
N TYR A 162 -3.37 4.23 3.84
CA TYR A 162 -2.50 3.87 4.97
C TYR A 162 -1.23 4.71 5.03
N GLY A 163 -1.15 5.75 4.21
CA GLY A 163 -0.09 6.73 4.22
C GLY A 163 -0.48 7.96 3.42
N ALA A 164 0.25 9.04 3.64
CA ALA A 164 0.02 10.33 2.99
C ALA A 164 1.34 10.95 2.52
N ALA A 165 2.21 10.16 1.87
CA ALA A 165 3.58 10.58 1.56
C ALA A 165 3.66 11.88 0.74
N SER A 166 2.65 12.21 -0.07
CA SER A 166 2.60 13.48 -0.82
C SER A 166 2.34 14.72 0.05
N MET A 167 1.84 14.48 1.27
CA MET A 167 1.44 15.46 2.29
C MET A 167 2.42 15.51 3.47
N THR A 168 3.47 14.70 3.46
CA THR A 168 4.54 14.75 4.46
C THR A 168 5.59 15.77 4.03
N PRO A 169 6.03 16.69 4.91
CA PRO A 169 7.18 17.53 4.63
C PRO A 169 8.41 16.67 4.31
N GLN A 170 9.03 16.87 3.15
CA GLN A 170 10.38 16.35 2.92
C GLN A 170 11.32 17.22 3.75
N GLN A 171 12.01 16.62 4.73
CA GLN A 171 12.96 17.25 5.65
C GLN A 171 13.65 18.49 5.03
N ASP A 172 13.29 19.66 5.57
CA ASP A 172 13.97 20.96 5.62
C ASP A 172 14.85 21.46 4.45
N ARG A 173 14.71 20.94 3.23
CA ARG A 173 15.44 21.49 2.08
C ARG A 173 14.85 22.78 1.51
N LEU A 174 13.60 23.13 1.86
CA LEU A 174 12.86 24.23 1.24
C LEU A 174 12.35 25.29 2.22
N GLY A 175 12.64 25.16 3.53
CA GLY A 175 12.22 26.11 4.56
C GLY A 175 10.74 26.53 4.45
N PRO A 176 10.39 27.83 4.61
CA PRO A 176 9.01 28.31 4.58
C PRO A 176 8.27 28.05 3.25
N ILE A 177 8.99 27.92 2.13
CA ILE A 177 8.40 27.62 0.81
C ILE A 177 7.80 26.20 0.79
N GLY A 178 8.45 25.25 1.47
CA GLY A 178 7.92 23.89 1.62
C GLY A 178 6.56 23.89 2.33
N TRP A 179 6.47 24.67 3.41
CA TRP A 179 5.23 24.84 4.17
C TRP A 179 4.13 25.54 3.37
N LEU A 180 4.44 26.59 2.59
CA LEU A 180 3.49 27.24 1.70
C LEU A 180 2.95 26.26 0.63
N LYS A 181 3.83 25.48 0.00
CA LYS A 181 3.43 24.44 -0.96
C LYS A 181 2.54 23.39 -0.31
N LEU A 182 2.84 22.99 0.93
CA LEU A 182 2.03 22.03 1.66
C LEU A 182 0.66 22.61 2.03
N GLY A 183 0.59 23.87 2.47
CA GLY A 183 -0.67 24.57 2.72
C GLY A 183 -1.53 24.65 1.46
N TRP A 184 -0.92 24.93 0.31
CA TRP A 184 -1.60 24.91 -0.98
C TRP A 184 -2.15 23.53 -1.36
N LYS A 185 -1.35 22.48 -1.19
CA LYS A 185 -1.79 21.09 -1.37
C LYS A 185 -2.94 20.72 -0.44
N TRP A 186 -2.87 21.14 0.83
CA TRP A 186 -3.90 20.88 1.82
C TRP A 186 -5.22 21.57 1.47
N LEU A 187 -5.16 22.81 0.97
CA LEU A 187 -6.34 23.55 0.52
C LEU A 187 -6.98 22.91 -0.71
N ARG A 188 -6.15 22.42 -1.65
CA ARG A 188 -6.58 21.74 -2.89
C ARG A 188 -6.84 20.25 -2.73
N ARG A 189 -6.77 19.72 -1.50
CA ARG A 189 -6.96 18.29 -1.26
C ARG A 189 -8.32 17.84 -1.81
N PRO A 190 -8.43 16.58 -2.26
CA PRO A 190 -9.71 16.05 -2.68
C PRO A 190 -10.67 16.03 -1.50
N TRP A 191 -11.86 16.59 -1.72
CA TRP A 191 -12.99 16.48 -0.82
C TRP A 191 -13.90 15.38 -1.35
N LEU A 192 -14.23 14.44 -0.47
CA LEU A 192 -15.18 13.38 -0.73
C LEU A 192 -16.50 13.74 -0.06
N ASP A 193 -17.57 13.79 -0.83
CA ASP A 193 -18.91 14.02 -0.32
C ASP A 193 -19.53 12.68 0.10
N VAL A 194 -19.77 12.51 1.39
CA VAL A 194 -20.32 11.26 1.96
C VAL A 194 -21.72 10.97 1.42
N LEU A 195 -22.48 12.00 1.01
CA LEU A 195 -23.81 11.84 0.45
C LEU A 195 -23.79 11.19 -0.95
N GLN A 196 -22.66 11.23 -1.65
CA GLN A 196 -22.51 10.63 -2.98
C GLN A 196 -22.16 9.13 -2.90
N LEU A 197 -21.62 8.66 -1.77
CA LEU A 197 -21.14 7.27 -1.63
C LEU A 197 -22.21 6.21 -1.90
N PRO A 198 -23.47 6.34 -1.43
CA PRO A 198 -24.51 5.36 -1.76
C PRO A 198 -24.82 5.31 -3.27
N GLY A 199 -24.73 6.44 -3.96
CA GLY A 199 -24.98 6.53 -5.41
C GLY A 199 -23.83 5.98 -6.25
N GLU A 200 -22.59 6.19 -5.81
CA GLU A 200 -21.41 5.65 -6.50
C GLU A 200 -21.11 4.19 -6.13
N ASN A 201 -21.67 3.72 -5.00
CA ASN A 201 -21.41 2.42 -4.39
C ASN A 201 -19.89 2.17 -4.21
N LYS A 202 -19.18 3.14 -3.64
CA LYS A 202 -17.75 3.08 -3.37
C LYS A 202 -17.47 3.38 -1.91
N SER A 203 -16.30 2.97 -1.44
CA SER A 203 -15.88 3.23 -0.05
C SER A 203 -14.45 3.72 0.02
N VAL A 204 -14.17 4.52 1.05
CA VAL A 204 -12.83 4.97 1.42
C VAL A 204 -12.59 4.59 2.87
N MET A 205 -11.48 3.92 3.12
CA MET A 205 -11.08 3.42 4.44
C MET A 205 -9.70 3.97 4.78
N GLY A 206 -9.50 4.34 6.03
CA GLY A 206 -8.19 4.69 6.58
C GLY A 206 -7.73 3.60 7.55
N PHE A 207 -6.44 3.26 7.52
CA PHE A 207 -5.87 2.40 8.54
C PHE A 207 -4.41 2.76 8.85
N ASN A 208 -3.99 2.45 10.07
CA ASN A 208 -2.60 2.51 10.47
C ASN A 208 -2.32 1.31 11.38
N LEU A 209 -1.29 0.53 11.04
CA LEU A 209 -0.91 -0.69 11.76
C LEU A 209 -0.64 -0.43 13.26
N ILE A 210 -0.29 0.81 13.64
CA ILE A 210 -0.07 1.18 15.04
C ILE A 210 -1.27 0.89 15.94
N HIS A 211 -2.49 0.92 15.40
CA HIS A 211 -3.71 0.65 16.17
C HIS A 211 -3.93 -0.83 16.42
N CYS A 212 -3.37 -1.73 15.59
CA CYS A 212 -3.44 -3.17 15.79
C CYS A 212 -2.67 -3.63 17.04
N PHE A 213 -1.70 -2.85 17.53
CA PHE A 213 -0.97 -3.19 18.77
C PHE A 213 -1.84 -3.08 20.03
N ASN A 214 -3.01 -2.43 19.96
CA ASN A 214 -3.96 -2.41 21.07
C ASN A 214 -4.85 -3.67 21.10
N ASP A 215 -4.79 -4.50 20.07
CA ASP A 215 -5.56 -5.74 19.91
C ASP A 215 -4.58 -6.91 19.74
N ALA A 216 -4.10 -7.45 20.87
CA ALA A 216 -3.12 -8.53 20.87
C ALA A 216 -3.61 -9.81 20.17
N PRO A 217 -4.89 -10.25 20.31
CA PRO A 217 -5.43 -11.35 19.52
C PRO A 217 -5.32 -11.12 18.01
N LEU A 218 -5.74 -9.94 17.52
CA LEU A 218 -5.65 -9.60 16.10
C LEU A 218 -4.20 -9.62 15.60
N LEU A 219 -3.29 -8.95 16.32
CA LEU A 219 -1.88 -8.89 15.91
C LEU A 219 -1.23 -10.28 15.89
N SER A 220 -1.55 -11.12 16.87
CA SER A 220 -1.04 -12.50 16.93
C SER A 220 -1.53 -13.33 15.75
N ALA A 221 -2.83 -13.27 15.45
CA ALA A 221 -3.41 -13.95 14.30
C ALA A 221 -2.78 -13.50 12.98
N LEU A 222 -2.65 -12.18 12.76
CA LEU A 222 -2.01 -11.64 11.55
C LEU A 222 -0.56 -12.12 11.40
N LEU A 223 0.20 -12.21 12.49
CA LEU A 223 1.58 -12.68 12.47
C LEU A 223 1.71 -14.20 12.29
N GLU A 224 0.71 -14.99 12.69
CA GLU A 224 0.66 -16.43 12.45
C GLU A 224 0.32 -16.73 10.98
N GLU A 225 -0.68 -16.04 10.44
CA GLU A 225 -1.14 -16.24 9.07
C GLU A 225 -0.19 -15.71 7.99
N LEU A 226 0.75 -14.84 8.36
CA LEU A 226 1.75 -14.28 7.44
C LEU A 226 2.90 -15.27 7.14
N GLN A 227 3.01 -16.38 7.87
CA GLN A 227 4.03 -17.43 7.66
C GLN A 227 3.77 -18.23 6.38
#